data_AF-A0A3S1DV00-F1
#
_entry.id   AF-A0A3S1DV00-F1
#
_cell.length_a   1.000
_cell.length_b   1.000
_cell.length_c   1.000
_cell.angle_alpha   90.00
_cell.angle_beta   90.00
_cell.angle_gamma   90.00
#
_symmetry.space_group_name_H-M   'P 1'
#
loop_
_entity.id
_entity.type
_entity.pdbx_description
1 polymer ?
#
loop_
_entity_poly.entity_id
_entity_poly.type
_entity_poly.pdbx_seq_one_letter_code
_entity_poly.pdbx_strand_id
1 'polypeptide(L)' 'MTNLSQLGPPITGKLHSEEVEHESDHFYLGSRGGKVVDARDLRQVIWHDQPRHESLELNS' A
#
# COMPACT_ATOMS: atom_id res chain seq x y z
N MET A 1 2.24 -13.11 9.75
CA MET A 1 1.38 -12.00 9.30
C MET A 1 2.01 -10.73 9.83
N THR A 2 2.24 -9.73 8.99
CA THR A 2 2.92 -8.48 9.39
C THR A 2 1.90 -7.38 9.54
N ASN A 3 2.06 -6.60 10.59
CA ASN A 3 1.13 -5.54 10.92
C ASN A 3 1.64 -4.19 10.39
N LEU A 4 0.78 -3.36 9.78
CA LEU A 4 1.20 -2.10 9.17
C LEU A 4 1.93 -1.15 10.15
N SER A 5 1.57 -1.17 11.44
CA SER A 5 2.24 -0.36 12.46
C SER A 5 3.69 -0.78 12.72
N GLN A 6 4.04 -2.05 12.43
CA GLN A 6 5.41 -2.56 12.56
C GLN A 6 6.33 -2.06 11.44
N LEU A 7 5.77 -1.54 10.35
CA LEU A 7 6.54 -0.94 9.24
C LEU A 7 7.00 0.50 9.55
N GLY A 8 6.68 1.01 10.75
CA GLY A 8 7.02 2.36 11.19
C GLY A 8 5.91 3.38 10.98
N PRO A 9 6.19 4.68 11.21
CA PRO A 9 5.20 5.75 11.08
C PRO A 9 4.72 5.88 9.63
N PRO A 10 3.48 6.38 9.40
CA PRO A 10 2.94 6.59 8.05
C PRO A 10 3.87 7.39 7.16
N ILE A 11 4.09 6.88 5.94
CA ILE A 11 4.86 7.57 4.90
C ILE A 11 3.89 7.93 3.78
N THR A 12 3.41 9.17 3.79
CA THR A 12 2.45 9.64 2.79
C THR A 12 3.13 9.90 1.45
N GLY A 13 2.73 9.16 0.43
CA GLY A 13 3.10 9.37 -0.96
C GLY A 13 2.13 10.30 -1.69
N LYS A 14 2.61 10.90 -2.78
CA LYS A 14 1.78 11.62 -3.75
C LYS A 14 1.85 10.89 -5.08
N LEU A 15 0.70 10.54 -5.65
CA LEU A 15 0.65 9.98 -7.00
C LEU A 15 1.24 10.98 -8.00
N HIS A 16 2.07 10.49 -8.91
CA HIS A 16 2.72 11.32 -9.93
C HIS A 16 1.78 11.66 -11.10
N SER A 17 0.69 10.90 -11.26
CA SER A 17 -0.31 11.07 -12.32
C SER A 17 -1.27 12.23 -12.06
N GLU A 18 -2.09 12.53 -13.07
CA GLU A 18 -3.16 13.53 -13.06
C GLU A 18 -4.04 13.51 -11.81
N GLU A 19 -4.74 14.61 -11.57
CA GLU A 19 -5.66 14.78 -10.46
C GLU A 19 -6.57 13.55 -10.33
N VAL A 20 -6.52 12.95 -9.16
CA VAL A 20 -7.22 11.70 -8.88
C VAL A 20 -8.70 12.04 -8.81
N GLU A 21 -9.50 11.57 -9.78
CA GLU A 21 -10.92 11.93 -9.87
C GLU A 21 -11.73 11.30 -8.72
N HIS A 22 -11.35 10.10 -8.28
CA HIS A 22 -12.05 9.36 -7.23
C HIS A 22 -11.08 8.81 -6.17
N GLU A 23 -11.52 8.79 -4.91
CA GLU A 23 -10.73 8.20 -3.81
C GLU A 23 -10.30 6.74 -4.09
N SER A 24 -11.09 5.99 -4.85
CA SER A 24 -10.80 4.61 -5.25
C SER A 24 -9.54 4.48 -6.12
N ASP A 25 -9.18 5.53 -6.85
CA ASP A 25 -8.07 5.50 -7.81
C ASP A 25 -6.71 5.56 -7.08
N HIS A 26 -6.71 5.83 -5.78
CA HIS A 26 -5.55 5.64 -4.91
C HIS A 26 -5.24 4.17 -4.62
N PHE A 27 -6.16 3.26 -4.90
CA PHE A 27 -6.02 1.85 -4.57
C PHE A 27 -5.75 1.03 -5.83
N TYR A 28 -4.83 0.06 -5.73
CA TYR A 28 -4.57 -0.90 -6.81
C TYR A 28 -4.42 -2.32 -6.27
N LEU A 29 -4.67 -3.31 -7.14
CA LEU A 29 -4.43 -4.71 -6.82
C LEU A 29 -2.94 -5.03 -6.98
N GLY A 30 -2.29 -5.41 -5.90
CA GLY A 30 -0.92 -5.91 -5.90
C GLY A 30 -0.81 -7.18 -6.74
N SER A 31 0.23 -7.25 -7.58
CA SER A 31 0.49 -8.37 -8.48
C SER A 31 0.75 -9.69 -7.74
N ARG A 32 1.23 -9.62 -6.49
CA ARG A 32 1.50 -10.78 -5.63
C ARG A 32 0.38 -10.96 -4.61
N GLY A 33 -0.56 -11.84 -4.94
CA GLY A 33 -1.62 -12.27 -4.02
C GLY A 33 -2.90 -11.45 -4.05
N GLY A 34 -3.05 -10.50 -4.98
CA GLY A 34 -4.31 -9.79 -5.24
C GLY A 34 -4.79 -8.94 -4.06
N LYS A 35 -3.88 -8.51 -3.20
CA LYS A 35 -4.21 -7.61 -2.07
C LYS A 35 -4.35 -6.19 -2.57
N VAL A 36 -5.32 -5.45 -2.03
CA VAL A 36 -5.50 -4.04 -2.31
C VAL A 36 -4.41 -3.26 -1.59
N VAL A 37 -3.72 -2.38 -2.33
CA VAL A 37 -2.64 -1.53 -1.84
C VAL A 37 -3.08 -0.08 -1.96
N ASP A 38 -2.96 0.70 -0.88
CA ASP A 38 -3.13 2.15 -0.92
C ASP A 38 -1.82 2.81 -1.38
N ALA A 39 -1.84 3.42 -2.57
CA ALA A 39 -0.68 4.09 -3.16
C ALA A 39 -0.25 5.36 -2.40
N ARG A 40 -1.09 5.89 -1.50
CA ARG A 40 -0.76 7.02 -0.63
C ARG A 40 0.04 6.57 0.58
N ASP A 41 0.00 5.30 0.97
CA ASP A 41 0.81 4.79 2.07
C ASP A 41 2.00 4.01 1.51
N LEU A 42 3.15 4.68 1.41
CA LEU A 42 4.35 4.11 0.82
C LEU A 42 4.87 2.90 1.61
N ARG A 43 4.47 2.72 2.87
CA ARG A 43 4.77 1.47 3.60
C ARG A 43 4.15 0.26 2.91
N GLN A 44 2.91 0.38 2.43
CA GLN A 44 2.24 -0.70 1.72
C GLN A 44 2.88 -0.93 0.35
N VAL A 45 3.18 0.14 -0.38
CA VAL A 45 3.85 0.07 -1.70
C VAL A 45 5.20 -0.63 -1.59
N ILE A 46 6.06 -0.18 -0.67
CA ILE A 46 7.39 -0.76 -0.46
C ILE A 46 7.29 -2.20 0.06
N TRP A 47 6.34 -2.51 0.93
CA TRP A 47 6.14 -3.86 1.43
C TRP A 47 5.74 -4.81 0.30
N HIS A 48 4.79 -4.41 -0.56
CA HIS A 48 4.28 -5.23 -1.65
C HIS A 48 5.20 -5.35 -2.87
N ASP A 49 6.19 -4.47 -3.01
CA ASP A 49 7.24 -4.60 -4.03
C ASP A 49 8.19 -5.78 -3.74
N GLN A 50 8.31 -6.20 -2.46
CA GLN A 50 9.24 -7.26 -2.07
C GLN A 50 8.83 -8.65 -2.63
N PRO A 51 9.77 -9.44 -3.18
CA PRO A 51 9.50 -10.78 -3.73
C PRO A 51 8.89 -11.77 -2.76
N ARG A 52 9.26 -11.64 -1.48
CA ARG A 52 8.81 -12.49 -0.39
C ARG A 52 8.50 -11.58 0.78
N HIS A 53 7.22 -11.37 1.03
CA HIS A 53 6.72 -10.68 2.21
C HIS A 53 5.56 -11.49 2.79
N GLU A 54 5.30 -11.33 4.08
CA GLU A 54 4.09 -11.90 4.67
C GLU A 54 2.86 -11.06 4.30
N SER A 55 1.66 -11.62 4.46
CA SER A 55 0.41 -10.86 4.36
C SER A 55 0.43 -9.67 5.32
N LEU A 56 0.01 -8.52 4.80
CA LEU A 56 -0.09 -7.28 5.57
C LEU A 56 -1.48 -7.17 6.22
N GLU A 57 -1.52 -6.92 7.51
CA GLU A 57 -2.73 -6.52 8.25
C GLU A 57 -2.79 -5.00 8.35
N LEU A 58 -3.91 -4.45 7.89
CA LEU A 58 -4.28 -3.07 8.12
C LEU A 58 -4.87 -2.98 9.54
N ASN A 59 -4.20 -2.28 10.44
CA ASN A 59 -4.84 -1.93 11.71
C ASN A 59 -5.95 -0.94 11.44
N SER A 60 -7.14 -1.24 11.92
CA SER A 60 -8.20 -0.26 12.09
C SER A 60 -7.86 0.73 13.20
#